data_AF-A0A060Y9Q8-F1
#
_entry.id   AF-A0A060Y9Q8-F1
#
_cell.length_a   1.000
_cell.length_b   1.000
_cell.length_c   1.000
_cell.angle_alpha   90.00
_cell.angle_beta   90.00
_cell.angle_gamma   90.00
#
_symmetry.space_group_name_H-M   'P 1'
#
loop_
_entity.id
_entity.type
_entity.pdbx_description
1 polymer ?
#
loop_
_entity_poly.entity_id
_entity_poly.type
_entity_poly.pdbx_seq_one_letter_code
_entity_poly.pdbx_strand_id
1 'polypeptide(L)'
;MRSRICFCSCQLHCCHCQAKHSEKEFSTLPYKTLGVGVATVTLLHARGVVTVRRKLVLSAVALVGAAAAIFGTFVATFPYFNCFLMRNREVVEQPYVSENLTQRMTDEAVDFLERNSALPFLLFFSFIQVHTAMFASPAFQGTSQHGIYGDAVHEVDWSVGQLMQTLDRLNLRENTLVYLTSDQGAHLEEISVRGEVHRGWNGIYKAGKSTNWEGGIRVPGLLRWTGMLPAGKDIVEPTSNMDIFPTVVKLAGGTALGDRVIDGHDLMPLLQGKVERSKHEFLFHYCNAYLNAVRWQPPNSYTIWKLFFFTPDFYPENGTACMHTHACFCTTSYVTYHDPPLLFDLSRDPSETTPLTPDTEPAFHSVLEKILAAVALHKESITPVQDQLTPGHVLWKPWLQPCCSSLSQLCRCERDGGRHGHRSTAAADSPQDQHIIA
;
A
#
# COMPACT_ATOMS: atom_id res chain seq x y z
N MET A 1 -4.58 -26.37 15.70
CA MET A 1 -5.36 -25.39 14.92
C MET A 1 -4.47 -24.20 14.61
N ARG A 2 -4.14 -23.96 13.34
CA ARG A 2 -3.29 -22.83 12.93
C ARG A 2 -4.12 -21.55 13.01
N SER A 3 -3.95 -20.77 14.08
CA SER A 3 -4.63 -19.48 14.22
C SER A 3 -3.97 -18.47 13.28
N ARG A 4 -4.67 -18.08 12.23
CA ARG A 4 -4.28 -17.02 11.29
C ARG A 4 -5.25 -15.87 11.48
N ILE A 5 -4.79 -14.71 11.94
CA ILE A 5 -5.59 -13.49 11.85
C ILE A 5 -5.35 -12.91 10.47
N CYS A 6 -6.43 -12.66 9.73
CA CYS A 6 -6.39 -12.01 8.44
C CYS A 6 -7.06 -10.65 8.59
N PHE A 7 -6.33 -9.61 8.21
CA PHE A 7 -6.87 -8.26 8.12
C PHE A 7 -7.40 -8.08 6.70
N CYS A 8 -8.73 -8.06 6.54
CA CYS A 8 -9.34 -7.68 5.26
C CYS A 8 -9.45 -6.16 5.25
N SER A 9 -8.56 -5.50 4.51
CA SER A 9 -8.61 -4.05 4.30
C SER A 9 -8.91 -3.75 2.84
N CYS A 10 -9.99 -3.02 2.57
CA CYS A 10 -10.32 -2.54 1.24
C CYS A 10 -9.42 -1.32 0.93
N GLN A 11 -8.38 -1.52 0.10
CA GLN A 11 -7.29 -0.56 -0.21
C GLN A 11 -7.71 0.86 -0.64
N LEU A 12 -8.99 1.11 -0.97
CA LEU A 12 -9.45 2.43 -1.44
C LEU A 12 -10.22 3.26 -0.41
N HIS A 13 -10.65 2.72 0.75
CA HIS A 13 -11.64 3.43 1.59
C HIS A 13 -11.43 3.30 3.12
N CYS A 14 -10.22 3.02 3.60
CA CYS A 14 -9.93 2.91 5.05
C CYS A 14 -10.30 4.17 5.86
N CYS A 15 -10.28 5.38 5.28
CA CYS A 15 -10.72 6.62 5.94
C CYS A 15 -12.11 6.50 6.57
N HIS A 16 -12.96 5.64 6.00
CA HIS A 16 -14.35 5.48 6.37
C HIS A 16 -14.58 4.41 7.43
N CYS A 17 -13.52 3.78 7.94
CA CYS A 17 -13.61 2.78 9.00
C CYS A 17 -13.80 3.36 10.41
N GLN A 18 -13.67 4.68 10.57
CA GLN A 18 -13.80 5.37 11.86
C GLN A 18 -14.79 6.54 11.76
N ALA A 19 -15.76 6.58 12.67
CA ALA A 19 -16.84 7.59 12.67
C ALA A 19 -16.33 9.04 12.75
N LYS A 20 -15.17 9.28 13.38
CA LYS A 20 -14.57 10.63 13.49
C LYS A 20 -13.95 11.15 12.18
N HIS A 21 -13.65 10.25 11.23
CA HIS A 21 -13.03 10.56 9.94
C HIS A 21 -14.04 10.55 8.78
N SER A 22 -15.07 9.69 8.85
CA SER A 22 -16.09 9.52 7.79
C SER A 22 -16.99 10.75 7.54
N GLU A 23 -17.18 11.62 8.53
CA GLU A 23 -18.03 12.82 8.36
C GLU A 23 -17.39 13.90 7.44
N LYS A 24 -16.09 13.83 7.17
CA LYS A 24 -15.33 15.03 6.74
C LYS A 24 -14.83 15.00 5.29
N GLU A 25 -14.73 13.84 4.63
CA GLU A 25 -14.18 13.74 3.27
C GLU A 25 -15.19 14.01 2.14
N PHE A 26 -16.49 13.80 2.35
CA PHE A 26 -17.50 13.93 1.28
C PHE A 26 -17.97 15.36 0.97
N SER A 27 -17.23 16.36 1.45
CA SER A 27 -17.45 17.78 1.12
C SER A 27 -17.26 18.12 -0.37
N THR A 28 -16.74 17.19 -1.18
CA THR A 28 -16.35 17.41 -2.59
C THR A 28 -17.40 17.01 -3.61
N LEU A 29 -18.50 16.37 -3.20
CA LEU A 29 -19.63 16.18 -4.13
C LEU A 29 -20.23 17.54 -4.52
N PRO A 30 -20.66 17.71 -5.78
CA PRO A 30 -21.16 18.97 -6.32
C PRO A 30 -22.51 19.38 -5.73
N TYR A 31 -22.86 18.99 -4.50
CA TYR A 31 -24.09 19.42 -3.82
C TYR A 31 -24.22 20.93 -3.75
N LYS A 32 -23.09 21.66 -3.65
CA LYS A 32 -23.09 23.13 -3.72
C LYS A 32 -23.47 23.65 -5.10
N THR A 33 -22.89 23.12 -6.18
CA THR A 33 -23.21 23.54 -7.56
C THR A 33 -24.59 23.06 -8.00
N LEU A 34 -25.01 21.86 -7.59
CA LEU A 34 -26.36 21.33 -7.79
C LEU A 34 -27.39 22.15 -7.00
N GLY A 35 -27.07 22.51 -5.75
CA GLY A 35 -27.90 23.35 -4.89
C GLY A 35 -28.05 24.76 -5.42
N VAL A 36 -26.97 25.38 -5.91
CA VAL A 36 -27.01 26.69 -6.60
C VAL A 36 -27.80 26.61 -7.89
N GLY A 37 -27.65 25.53 -8.68
CA GLY A 37 -28.44 25.30 -9.89
C GLY A 37 -29.93 25.21 -9.58
N VAL A 38 -30.32 24.40 -8.59
CA VAL A 38 -31.71 24.26 -8.15
C VAL A 38 -32.26 25.57 -7.59
N ALA A 39 -31.50 26.29 -6.76
CA ALA A 39 -31.89 27.60 -6.22
C ALA A 39 -32.09 28.64 -7.33
N THR A 40 -31.18 28.69 -8.31
CA THR A 40 -31.25 29.62 -9.45
C THR A 40 -32.47 29.35 -10.32
N VAL A 41 -32.73 28.10 -10.69
CA VAL A 41 -33.92 27.71 -11.46
C VAL A 41 -35.21 28.00 -10.68
N THR A 42 -35.21 27.78 -9.36
CA THR A 42 -36.36 28.09 -8.49
C THR A 42 -36.64 29.60 -8.42
N LEU A 43 -35.59 30.44 -8.35
CA LEU A 43 -35.69 31.90 -8.34
C LEU A 43 -36.15 32.46 -9.70
N LEU A 44 -35.62 31.92 -10.80
CA LEU A 44 -36.06 32.25 -12.17
C LEU A 44 -37.52 31.84 -12.41
N HIS A 45 -37.95 30.73 -11.82
CA HIS A 45 -39.34 30.30 -11.82
C HIS A 45 -40.26 31.22 -11.02
N ALA A 46 -39.85 31.62 -9.81
CA ALA A 46 -40.59 32.56 -8.98
C ALA A 46 -40.73 33.95 -9.60
N ARG A 47 -39.75 34.39 -10.41
CA ARG A 47 -39.78 35.66 -11.17
C ARG A 47 -40.50 35.58 -12.52
N GLY A 48 -41.07 34.41 -12.87
CA GLY A 48 -41.80 34.22 -14.13
C GLY A 48 -40.93 34.19 -15.40
N VAL A 49 -39.60 34.12 -15.26
CA VAL A 49 -38.66 34.06 -16.38
C VAL A 49 -38.64 32.67 -17.02
N VAL A 50 -38.85 31.61 -16.21
CA VAL A 50 -38.94 30.22 -16.66
C VAL A 50 -40.13 29.54 -16.01
N THR A 51 -41.08 29.00 -16.79
CA THR A 51 -42.23 28.25 -16.25
C THR A 51 -41.90 26.76 -16.16
N VAL A 52 -41.37 26.33 -15.01
CA VAL A 52 -41.21 24.91 -14.69
C VAL A 52 -42.50 24.39 -14.07
N ARG A 53 -43.01 23.24 -14.51
CA ARG A 53 -44.18 22.62 -13.85
C ARG A 53 -43.80 22.32 -12.39
N ARG A 54 -44.57 22.80 -11.41
CA ARG A 54 -44.34 22.53 -9.96
C ARG A 54 -44.08 21.05 -9.66
N LYS A 55 -44.77 20.14 -10.38
CA LYS A 55 -44.54 18.68 -10.28
C LYS A 55 -43.10 18.28 -10.61
N LEU A 56 -42.49 18.86 -11.66
CA LEU A 56 -41.10 18.57 -12.06
C LEU A 56 -40.10 19.06 -11.00
N VAL A 57 -40.32 20.24 -10.42
CA VAL A 57 -39.48 20.77 -9.33
C VAL A 57 -39.54 19.86 -8.10
N LEU A 58 -40.76 19.49 -7.68
CA LEU A 58 -40.95 18.59 -6.53
C LEU A 58 -40.33 17.20 -6.78
N SER A 59 -40.48 16.65 -7.98
CA SER A 59 -39.84 15.39 -8.37
C SER A 59 -38.32 15.46 -8.36
N ALA A 60 -37.73 16.55 -8.86
CA ALA A 60 -36.28 16.74 -8.84
C ALA A 60 -35.73 16.88 -7.41
N VAL A 61 -36.41 17.67 -6.56
CA VAL A 61 -36.04 17.82 -5.14
C VAL A 61 -36.17 16.50 -4.39
N ALA A 62 -37.24 15.74 -4.62
CA ALA A 62 -37.41 14.42 -4.02
C ALA A 62 -36.31 13.43 -4.45
N LEU A 63 -35.92 13.45 -5.73
CA LEU A 63 -34.87 12.59 -6.25
C LEU A 63 -33.48 12.95 -5.69
N VAL A 64 -33.16 14.24 -5.59
CA VAL A 64 -31.92 14.71 -4.95
C VAL A 64 -31.91 14.36 -3.46
N GLY A 65 -33.04 14.55 -2.76
CA GLY A 65 -33.17 14.17 -1.35
C GLY A 65 -33.01 12.67 -1.13
N ALA A 66 -33.62 11.84 -1.98
CA ALA A 66 -33.45 10.39 -1.93
C ALA A 66 -31.99 9.97 -2.20
N ALA A 67 -31.34 10.54 -3.22
CA ALA A 67 -29.94 10.27 -3.51
C ALA A 67 -29.02 10.67 -2.35
N ALA A 68 -29.24 11.83 -1.75
CA ALA A 68 -28.49 12.28 -0.58
C ALA A 68 -28.73 11.37 0.64
N ALA A 69 -29.95 10.90 0.86
CA ALA A 69 -30.27 9.97 1.95
C ALA A 69 -29.63 8.60 1.75
N ILE A 70 -29.68 8.05 0.52
CA ILE A 70 -29.00 6.80 0.17
C ILE A 70 -27.50 6.94 0.39
N PHE A 71 -26.91 8.03 -0.08
CA PHE A 71 -25.50 8.31 0.10
C PHE A 71 -25.11 8.46 1.57
N GLY A 72 -25.85 9.26 2.34
CA GLY A 72 -25.62 9.40 3.78
C GLY A 72 -25.75 8.06 4.53
N THR A 73 -26.71 7.22 4.14
CA THR A 73 -26.86 5.86 4.69
C THR A 73 -25.66 4.98 4.34
N PHE A 74 -25.17 5.03 3.09
CA PHE A 74 -23.97 4.31 2.68
C PHE A 74 -22.76 4.73 3.52
N VAL A 75 -22.51 6.02 3.68
CA VAL A 75 -21.40 6.54 4.50
C VAL A 75 -21.52 6.09 5.96
N ALA A 76 -22.72 6.18 6.54
CA ALA A 76 -22.96 5.78 7.93
C ALA A 76 -22.81 4.27 8.17
N THR A 77 -23.12 3.45 7.16
CA THR A 77 -23.06 1.98 7.26
C THR A 77 -21.74 1.39 6.77
N PHE A 78 -20.92 2.16 6.03
CA PHE A 78 -19.66 1.71 5.46
C PHE A 78 -18.71 1.07 6.49
N PRO A 79 -18.41 1.70 7.66
CA PRO A 79 -17.52 1.08 8.64
C PRO A 79 -18.00 -0.30 9.09
N TYR A 80 -19.32 -0.44 9.29
CA TYR A 80 -19.93 -1.66 9.80
C TYR A 80 -19.83 -2.81 8.79
N PHE A 81 -19.86 -2.53 7.49
CA PHE A 81 -19.84 -3.59 6.47
C PHE A 81 -18.44 -3.87 5.91
N ASN A 82 -17.52 -2.91 5.95
CA ASN A 82 -16.23 -3.04 5.25
C ASN A 82 -15.01 -3.06 6.18
N CYS A 83 -15.17 -2.78 7.47
CA CYS A 83 -14.05 -2.59 8.38
C CYS A 83 -14.14 -3.56 9.54
N PHE A 84 -13.62 -4.77 9.39
CA PHE A 84 -13.73 -5.81 10.42
C PHE A 84 -12.42 -6.56 10.59
N LEU A 85 -12.20 -7.12 11.78
CA LEU A 85 -11.10 -8.03 12.06
C LEU A 85 -11.57 -9.46 11.94
N MET A 86 -10.75 -10.31 11.31
CA MET A 86 -11.02 -11.74 11.22
C MET A 86 -9.96 -12.54 11.96
N ARG A 87 -10.41 -13.54 12.70
CA ARG A 87 -9.58 -14.64 13.18
C ARG A 87 -10.00 -15.90 12.44
N ASN A 88 -9.10 -16.42 11.63
CA ASN A 88 -9.32 -17.53 10.72
C ASN A 88 -10.46 -17.22 9.72
N ARG A 89 -11.63 -17.81 9.94
CA ARG A 89 -12.83 -17.66 9.10
C ARG A 89 -13.95 -16.90 9.80
N GLU A 90 -13.69 -16.38 11.00
CA GLU A 90 -14.69 -15.71 11.82
C GLU A 90 -14.38 -14.24 11.97
N VAL A 91 -15.40 -13.41 11.84
CA VAL A 91 -15.32 -12.00 12.20
C VAL A 91 -15.36 -11.88 13.72
N VAL A 92 -14.30 -11.29 14.29
CA VAL A 92 -14.14 -11.13 15.74
C VAL A 92 -14.42 -9.72 16.23
N GLU A 93 -14.37 -8.74 15.32
CA GLU A 93 -14.61 -7.33 15.63
C GLU A 93 -15.15 -6.59 14.41
N GLN A 94 -16.27 -5.88 14.55
CA GLN A 94 -16.96 -5.21 13.46
C GLN A 94 -17.81 -4.05 14.03
N PRO A 95 -17.56 -2.78 13.65
CA PRO A 95 -16.35 -2.33 12.97
C PRO A 95 -15.11 -2.54 13.85
N TYR A 96 -13.92 -2.63 13.27
CA TYR A 96 -12.69 -2.66 14.06
C TYR A 96 -12.39 -1.31 14.70
N VAL A 97 -11.75 -1.34 15.87
CA VAL A 97 -11.24 -0.20 16.62
C VAL A 97 -9.75 -0.06 16.30
N SER A 98 -9.34 1.11 15.80
CA SER A 98 -7.94 1.38 15.46
C SER A 98 -7.07 1.65 16.69
N GLU A 99 -7.66 2.05 17.81
CA GLU A 99 -6.93 2.27 19.06
C GLU A 99 -6.18 1.01 19.48
N ASN A 100 -4.87 1.17 19.69
CA ASN A 100 -3.92 0.10 20.01
C ASN A 100 -3.89 -1.08 19.02
N LEU A 101 -4.35 -0.89 17.78
CA LEU A 101 -4.42 -1.98 16.81
C LEU A 101 -3.03 -2.50 16.43
N THR A 102 -2.02 -1.62 16.30
CA THR A 102 -0.63 -2.03 16.05
C THR A 102 -0.09 -2.90 17.19
N GLN A 103 -0.40 -2.56 18.45
CA GLN A 103 -0.02 -3.33 19.64
C GLN A 103 -0.67 -4.70 19.62
N ARG A 104 -1.99 -4.77 19.38
CA ARG A 104 -2.73 -6.03 19.29
C ARG A 104 -2.20 -6.94 18.18
N MET A 105 -1.84 -6.35 17.03
CA MET A 105 -1.18 -7.06 15.93
C MET A 105 0.20 -7.59 16.36
N THR A 106 0.96 -6.78 17.10
CA THR A 106 2.28 -7.15 17.64
C THR A 106 2.18 -8.30 18.64
N ASP A 107 1.25 -8.22 19.58
CA ASP A 107 1.01 -9.27 20.59
C ASP A 107 0.67 -10.60 19.91
N GLU A 108 -0.19 -10.59 18.90
CA GLU A 108 -0.54 -11.81 18.16
C GLU A 108 0.65 -12.43 17.39
N ALA A 109 1.53 -11.57 16.87
CA ALA A 109 2.76 -12.00 16.21
C ALA A 109 3.78 -12.56 17.24
N VAL A 110 3.94 -11.91 18.39
CA VAL A 110 4.78 -12.41 19.51
C VAL A 110 4.25 -13.75 20.01
N ASP A 111 2.96 -13.86 20.30
CA ASP A 111 2.30 -15.11 20.71
C ASP A 111 2.46 -16.22 19.67
N PHE A 112 2.45 -15.89 18.38
CA PHE A 112 2.74 -16.83 17.32
C PHE A 112 4.19 -17.34 17.39
N LEU A 113 5.16 -16.45 17.54
CA LEU A 113 6.58 -16.83 17.66
C LEU A 113 6.82 -17.71 18.89
N GLU A 114 6.28 -17.35 20.05
CA GLU A 114 6.45 -18.11 21.29
C GLU A 114 5.90 -19.53 21.18
N ARG A 115 4.67 -19.67 20.66
CA ARG A 115 4.00 -20.98 20.49
C ARG A 115 4.68 -21.88 19.46
N ASN A 116 5.44 -21.31 18.53
CA ASN A 116 6.14 -22.06 17.49
C ASN A 116 7.66 -22.08 17.68
N SER A 117 8.17 -21.68 18.85
CA SER A 117 9.62 -21.56 19.09
C SER A 117 10.40 -22.87 18.88
N ALA A 118 9.75 -24.03 19.02
CA ALA A 118 10.35 -25.35 18.78
C ALA A 118 10.12 -25.91 17.36
N LEU A 119 9.43 -25.19 16.47
CA LEU A 119 9.06 -25.65 15.13
C LEU A 119 9.49 -24.63 14.06
N PRO A 120 9.81 -25.07 12.83
CA PRO A 120 9.94 -24.14 11.71
C PRO A 120 8.62 -23.38 11.50
N PHE A 121 8.70 -22.06 11.36
CA PHE A 121 7.52 -21.20 11.16
C PHE A 121 7.68 -20.27 9.96
N LEU A 122 6.55 -19.81 9.44
CA LEU A 122 6.44 -18.71 8.51
C LEU A 122 5.46 -17.70 9.09
N LEU A 123 5.97 -16.54 9.49
CA LEU A 123 5.17 -15.40 9.91
C LEU A 123 5.10 -14.41 8.75
N PHE A 124 3.93 -14.29 8.13
CA PHE A 124 3.62 -13.18 7.23
C PHE A 124 2.90 -12.11 8.04
N PHE A 125 3.61 -11.04 8.38
CA PHE A 125 3.09 -9.94 9.19
C PHE A 125 2.91 -8.70 8.33
N SER A 126 1.67 -8.45 7.93
CA SER A 126 1.28 -7.29 7.13
C SER A 126 0.60 -6.29 8.05
N PHE A 127 1.30 -5.18 8.31
CA PHE A 127 0.76 -4.07 9.08
C PHE A 127 -0.40 -3.40 8.33
N ILE A 128 -1.37 -2.88 9.09
CA ILE A 128 -2.36 -1.93 8.55
C ILE A 128 -1.71 -0.56 8.39
N GLN A 129 -0.84 -0.19 9.33
CA GLN A 129 0.01 0.99 9.20
C GLN A 129 1.08 0.79 8.12
N VAL A 130 1.49 1.80 7.37
CA VAL A 130 1.09 3.21 7.42
C VAL A 130 0.13 3.55 6.27
N HIS A 131 -0.92 2.73 6.07
CA HIS A 131 -1.95 3.07 5.10
C HIS A 131 -2.87 4.16 5.65
N THR A 132 -3.40 5.00 4.75
CA THR A 132 -4.39 6.03 5.05
C THR A 132 -5.55 5.53 5.94
N ALA A 133 -6.03 6.48 6.74
CA ALA A 133 -6.63 6.40 8.08
C ALA A 133 -5.59 6.20 9.19
N MET A 134 -4.57 7.08 9.20
CA MET A 134 -3.47 7.03 10.16
C MET A 134 -3.97 7.09 11.61
N PHE A 135 -3.32 6.33 12.48
CA PHE A 135 -3.55 6.32 13.91
C PHE A 135 -2.24 6.00 14.62
N ALA A 136 -2.11 6.41 15.86
CA ALA A 136 -1.00 6.04 16.72
C ALA A 136 -1.53 5.90 18.15
N SER A 137 -1.02 4.95 18.92
CA SER A 137 -1.35 4.85 20.34
C SER A 137 -0.84 6.08 21.12
N PRO A 138 -1.35 6.34 22.33
CA PRO A 138 -0.95 7.50 23.13
C PRO A 138 0.56 7.64 23.36
N ALA A 139 1.32 6.54 23.32
CA ALA A 139 2.78 6.56 23.51
C ALA A 139 3.54 7.18 22.32
N PHE A 140 2.96 7.18 21.11
CA PHE A 140 3.60 7.66 19.89
C PHE A 140 2.99 8.95 19.34
N GLN A 141 1.78 9.33 19.77
CA GLN A 141 1.14 10.56 19.32
C GLN A 141 1.99 11.80 19.64
N GLY A 142 2.27 12.60 18.61
CA GLY A 142 3.04 13.84 18.70
C GLY A 142 4.53 13.63 18.93
N THR A 143 5.06 12.41 18.76
CA THR A 143 6.49 12.12 18.94
C THR A 143 7.30 12.42 17.68
N SER A 144 6.66 12.45 16.52
CA SER A 144 7.34 12.66 15.24
C SER A 144 7.17 14.08 14.71
N GLN A 145 8.24 14.59 14.10
CA GLN A 145 8.19 15.85 13.33
C GLN A 145 7.37 15.71 12.05
N HIS A 146 7.16 14.47 11.56
CA HIS A 146 6.37 14.19 10.36
C HIS A 146 4.87 13.98 10.67
N GLY A 147 4.39 14.57 11.76
CA GLY A 147 3.00 14.47 12.20
C GLY A 147 2.52 13.05 12.43
N ILE A 148 1.23 12.82 12.26
CA ILE A 148 0.59 11.51 12.53
C ILE A 148 1.15 10.38 11.66
N TYR A 149 1.61 10.68 10.44
CA TYR A 149 2.30 9.69 9.60
C TYR A 149 3.57 9.21 10.29
N GLY A 150 4.41 10.13 10.75
CA GLY A 150 5.63 9.81 11.46
C GLY A 150 5.38 9.11 12.79
N ASP A 151 4.33 9.48 13.53
CA ASP A 151 3.93 8.79 14.76
C ASP A 151 3.57 7.32 14.48
N ALA A 152 2.82 7.06 13.41
CA ALA A 152 2.49 5.71 12.98
C ALA A 152 3.74 4.92 12.50
N VAL A 153 4.67 5.58 11.81
CA VAL A 153 5.97 4.98 11.44
C VAL A 153 6.78 4.59 12.68
N HIS A 154 6.87 5.47 13.69
CA HIS A 154 7.55 5.16 14.95
C HIS A 154 6.92 3.97 15.66
N GLU A 155 5.59 3.85 15.62
CA GLU A 155 4.89 2.71 16.22
C GLU A 155 5.14 1.39 15.47
N VAL A 156 5.21 1.43 14.13
CA VAL A 156 5.61 0.26 13.32
C VAL A 156 7.05 -0.14 13.64
N ASP A 157 7.97 0.82 13.74
CA ASP A 157 9.37 0.57 14.11
C ASP A 157 9.48 -0.09 15.49
N TRP A 158 8.74 0.42 16.48
CA TRP A 158 8.63 -0.21 17.80
C TRP A 158 8.13 -1.65 17.70
N SER A 159 7.09 -1.91 16.91
CA SER A 159 6.53 -3.25 16.72
C SER A 159 7.56 -4.21 16.12
N VAL A 160 8.28 -3.78 15.08
CA VAL A 160 9.40 -4.55 14.52
C VAL A 160 10.44 -4.84 15.61
N GLY A 161 10.78 -3.83 16.43
CA GLY A 161 11.63 -3.99 17.60
C GLY A 161 11.16 -5.08 18.57
N GLN A 162 9.86 -5.15 18.89
CA GLN A 162 9.29 -6.19 19.75
C GLN A 162 9.45 -7.60 19.15
N LEU A 163 9.25 -7.74 17.84
CA LEU A 163 9.47 -9.02 17.16
C LEU A 163 10.95 -9.43 17.20
N MET A 164 11.86 -8.49 16.95
CA MET A 164 13.30 -8.76 17.01
C MET A 164 13.76 -9.13 18.42
N GLN A 165 13.28 -8.42 19.46
CA GLN A 165 13.56 -8.74 20.86
C GLN A 165 13.00 -10.12 21.25
N THR A 166 11.83 -10.49 20.71
CA THR A 166 11.24 -11.82 20.92
C THR A 166 12.10 -12.92 20.30
N LEU A 167 12.57 -12.74 19.06
CA LEU A 167 13.49 -13.68 18.42
C LEU A 167 14.81 -13.83 19.20
N ASP A 168 15.35 -12.73 19.73
CA ASP A 168 16.55 -12.73 20.56
C ASP A 168 16.30 -13.50 21.88
N ARG A 169 15.22 -13.21 22.61
CA ARG A 169 14.84 -13.91 23.86
C ARG A 169 14.62 -15.41 23.66
N LEU A 170 14.07 -15.80 22.52
CA LEU A 170 13.84 -17.21 22.17
C LEU A 170 15.08 -17.90 21.58
N ASN A 171 16.21 -17.20 21.44
CA ASN A 171 17.44 -17.69 20.79
C ASN A 171 17.24 -18.16 19.34
N LEU A 172 16.35 -17.49 18.60
CA LEU A 172 15.98 -17.84 17.21
C LEU A 172 16.66 -16.97 16.15
N ARG A 173 17.37 -15.92 16.56
CA ARG A 173 18.01 -14.92 15.69
C ARG A 173 18.92 -15.53 14.61
N GLU A 174 19.69 -16.55 14.98
CA GLU A 174 20.63 -17.21 14.07
C GLU A 174 19.98 -18.16 13.07
N ASN A 175 18.72 -18.56 13.31
CA ASN A 175 17.99 -19.51 12.47
C ASN A 175 16.70 -18.92 11.88
N THR A 176 16.58 -17.59 11.84
CA THR A 176 15.40 -16.89 11.31
C THR A 176 15.84 -15.85 10.28
N LEU A 177 15.30 -15.97 9.07
CA LEU A 177 15.33 -14.90 8.08
C LEU A 177 14.19 -13.92 8.36
N VAL A 178 14.53 -12.65 8.56
CA VAL A 178 13.58 -11.53 8.65
C VAL A 178 13.69 -10.68 7.40
N TYR A 179 12.57 -10.41 6.74
CA TYR A 179 12.45 -9.52 5.58
C TYR A 179 11.44 -8.41 5.91
N LEU A 180 11.89 -7.15 5.80
CA LEU A 180 11.04 -5.98 5.95
C LEU A 180 11.00 -5.22 4.63
N THR A 181 9.78 -4.91 4.18
CA THR A 181 9.53 -4.20 2.92
C THR A 181 8.21 -3.43 2.98
N SER A 182 7.92 -2.68 1.92
CA SER A 182 6.61 -2.09 1.64
C SER A 182 6.00 -2.74 0.40
N ASP A 183 4.67 -2.76 0.31
CA ASP A 183 3.96 -3.26 -0.88
C ASP A 183 4.18 -2.35 -2.10
N GLN A 184 4.24 -1.03 -1.88
CA GLN A 184 4.61 0.00 -2.85
C GLN A 184 5.15 1.27 -2.16
N GLY A 185 5.47 2.29 -2.95
CA GLY A 185 5.90 3.60 -2.46
C GLY A 185 4.79 4.43 -1.79
N ALA A 186 5.18 5.56 -1.20
CA ALA A 186 4.27 6.41 -0.42
C ALA A 186 3.18 7.09 -1.27
N HIS A 187 1.99 7.29 -0.69
CA HIS A 187 0.85 7.97 -1.30
C HIS A 187 1.00 9.49 -1.19
N LEU A 188 1.34 10.20 -2.27
CA LEU A 188 1.68 11.63 -2.21
C LEU A 188 0.46 12.56 -2.17
N GLU A 189 -0.65 12.10 -2.73
CA GLU A 189 -1.93 12.78 -2.82
C GLU A 189 -2.71 12.82 -1.49
N GLU A 190 -2.20 12.14 -0.46
CA GLU A 190 -2.87 12.01 0.83
C GLU A 190 -2.73 13.28 1.68
N ILE A 191 -3.63 14.23 1.41
CA ILE A 191 -3.78 15.48 2.14
C ILE A 191 -5.27 15.63 2.49
N SER A 192 -5.58 15.79 3.78
CA SER A 192 -6.96 15.96 4.22
C SER A 192 -7.57 17.26 3.69
N VAL A 193 -8.90 17.36 3.72
CA VAL A 193 -9.64 18.59 3.39
C VAL A 193 -9.26 19.81 4.24
N ARG A 194 -8.60 19.59 5.39
CA ARG A 194 -8.11 20.65 6.29
C ARG A 194 -6.66 21.04 6.02
N GLY A 195 -6.00 20.40 5.06
CA GLY A 195 -4.59 20.60 4.74
C GLY A 195 -3.63 19.78 5.62
N GLU A 196 -4.14 18.89 6.48
CA GLU A 196 -3.27 17.96 7.22
C GLU A 196 -2.62 16.99 6.23
N VAL A 197 -1.30 16.88 6.29
CA VAL A 197 -0.49 16.06 5.39
C VAL A 197 -0.30 14.68 6.03
N HIS A 198 -0.90 13.64 5.44
CA HIS A 198 -0.79 12.27 5.96
C HIS A 198 0.04 11.36 5.03
N ARG A 199 0.73 11.95 4.04
CA ARG A 199 1.59 11.22 3.10
C ARG A 199 2.95 10.85 3.68
N GLY A 200 3.54 9.78 3.14
CA GLY A 200 4.96 9.48 3.32
C GLY A 200 5.88 10.25 2.36
N TRP A 201 7.16 9.90 2.37
CA TRP A 201 8.19 10.52 1.55
C TRP A 201 9.07 9.47 0.88
N ASN A 202 9.27 9.62 -0.44
CA ASN A 202 10.05 8.68 -1.25
C ASN A 202 11.48 9.18 -1.51
N GLY A 203 11.99 10.12 -0.72
CA GLY A 203 13.36 10.61 -0.87
C GLY A 203 13.57 11.42 -2.15
N ILE A 204 14.65 11.09 -2.86
CA ILE A 204 15.03 11.68 -4.16
C ILE A 204 14.19 11.13 -5.33
N TYR A 205 13.43 10.06 -5.10
CA TYR A 205 12.72 9.36 -6.17
C TYR A 205 11.44 10.08 -6.54
N LYS A 206 11.14 10.08 -7.84
CA LYS A 206 9.99 10.81 -8.40
C LYS A 206 8.67 10.10 -8.11
N ALA A 207 7.65 10.90 -7.80
CA ALA A 207 6.27 10.48 -7.54
C ALA A 207 6.12 9.42 -6.44
N GLY A 208 5.06 8.63 -6.48
CA GLY A 208 4.65 7.72 -5.40
C GLY A 208 3.69 6.63 -5.84
N LYS A 209 2.94 6.08 -4.87
CA LYS A 209 1.85 5.12 -5.05
C LYS A 209 1.04 5.46 -6.30
N SER A 210 0.59 4.44 -7.03
CA SER A 210 -0.16 4.54 -8.31
C SER A 210 0.64 4.97 -9.54
N THR A 211 1.97 5.04 -9.46
CA THR A 211 2.85 5.35 -10.61
C THR A 211 3.99 4.35 -10.73
N ASN A 212 4.59 4.22 -11.93
CA ASN A 212 5.83 3.45 -12.11
C ASN A 212 7.09 4.31 -12.15
N TRP A 213 7.01 5.57 -11.73
CA TRP A 213 8.22 6.31 -11.34
C TRP A 213 8.87 5.64 -10.13
N GLU A 214 10.18 5.81 -9.93
CA GLU A 214 10.94 5.13 -8.87
C GLU A 214 10.29 5.31 -7.50
N GLY A 215 9.69 6.46 -7.20
CA GLY A 215 9.03 6.69 -5.92
C GLY A 215 7.77 5.85 -5.71
N GLY A 216 7.18 5.27 -6.75
CA GLY A 216 6.04 4.36 -6.66
C GLY A 216 6.42 2.87 -6.56
N ILE A 217 7.52 2.47 -7.20
CA ILE A 217 7.93 1.05 -7.32
C ILE A 217 9.14 0.67 -6.46
N ARG A 218 9.98 1.64 -6.08
CA ARG A 218 11.15 1.41 -5.24
C ARG A 218 10.72 1.49 -3.78
N VAL A 219 11.00 0.43 -3.05
CA VAL A 219 10.60 0.27 -1.64
C VAL A 219 11.81 -0.08 -0.78
N PRO A 220 11.74 0.16 0.54
CA PRO A 220 12.72 -0.39 1.46
C PRO A 220 12.79 -1.91 1.33
N GLY A 221 14.00 -2.49 1.38
CA GLY A 221 14.19 -3.94 1.34
C GLY A 221 15.31 -4.33 2.29
N LEU A 222 14.95 -4.72 3.52
CA LEU A 222 15.89 -5.10 4.56
C LEU A 222 15.78 -6.58 4.84
N LEU A 223 16.90 -7.31 4.74
CA LEU A 223 16.96 -8.72 5.07
C LEU A 223 18.01 -8.95 6.16
N ARG A 224 17.62 -9.68 7.20
CA ARG A 224 18.50 -10.02 8.33
C ARG A 224 18.39 -11.50 8.65
N TRP A 225 19.54 -12.15 8.75
CA TRP A 225 19.67 -13.51 9.25
C TRP A 225 21.10 -13.71 9.77
N THR A 226 21.31 -13.60 11.08
CA THR A 226 22.68 -13.48 11.62
C THR A 226 23.51 -14.75 11.55
N GLY A 227 22.87 -15.92 11.44
CA GLY A 227 23.59 -17.19 11.26
C GLY A 227 24.03 -17.46 9.81
N MET A 228 23.58 -16.66 8.83
CA MET A 228 23.81 -16.98 7.41
C MET A 228 24.19 -15.79 6.53
N LEU A 229 23.76 -14.57 6.85
CA LEU A 229 23.99 -13.37 6.03
C LEU A 229 25.03 -12.45 6.68
N PRO A 230 25.95 -11.87 5.89
CA PRO A 230 26.88 -10.87 6.39
C PRO A 230 26.12 -9.61 6.83
N ALA A 231 26.50 -9.06 7.98
CA ALA A 231 25.92 -7.82 8.50
C ALA A 231 26.42 -6.60 7.70
N GLY A 232 25.57 -5.57 7.58
CA GLY A 232 25.94 -4.28 6.97
C GLY A 232 26.24 -4.35 5.48
N LYS A 233 25.79 -5.39 4.78
CA LYS A 233 25.96 -5.51 3.33
C LYS A 233 24.88 -4.73 2.58
N ASP A 234 25.32 -3.84 1.71
CA ASP A 234 24.45 -3.13 0.77
C ASP A 234 24.46 -3.82 -0.60
N ILE A 235 23.27 -4.04 -1.16
CA ILE A 235 23.08 -4.62 -2.50
C ILE A 235 22.41 -3.57 -3.37
N VAL A 236 23.10 -3.17 -4.43
CA VAL A 236 22.63 -2.15 -5.39
C VAL A 236 21.98 -2.76 -6.64
N GLU A 237 22.03 -4.09 -6.77
CA GLU A 237 21.43 -4.81 -7.89
C GLU A 237 19.90 -4.76 -7.85
N PRO A 238 19.23 -4.70 -9.01
CA PRO A 238 17.79 -4.69 -9.09
C PRO A 238 17.23 -6.00 -8.55
N THR A 239 16.32 -5.89 -7.59
CA THR A 239 15.55 -7.00 -7.01
C THR A 239 14.07 -6.69 -7.10
N SER A 240 13.24 -7.73 -7.02
CA SER A 240 11.79 -7.65 -7.15
C SER A 240 11.12 -8.09 -5.85
N ASN A 241 9.95 -7.50 -5.55
CA ASN A 241 9.14 -7.98 -4.43
C ASN A 241 8.67 -9.44 -4.63
N MET A 242 8.68 -9.93 -5.88
CA MET A 242 8.37 -11.32 -6.22
C MET A 242 9.48 -12.30 -5.82
N ASP A 243 10.70 -11.82 -5.56
CA ASP A 243 11.87 -12.66 -5.30
C ASP A 243 11.82 -13.37 -3.94
N ILE A 244 11.05 -12.84 -2.99
CA ILE A 244 10.88 -13.47 -1.68
C ILE A 244 10.19 -14.84 -1.80
N PHE A 245 9.29 -15.01 -2.77
CA PHE A 245 8.57 -16.26 -2.97
C PHE A 245 9.49 -17.45 -3.27
N PRO A 246 10.29 -17.48 -4.36
CA PRO A 246 11.19 -18.60 -4.63
C PRO A 246 12.29 -18.71 -3.58
N THR A 247 12.72 -17.60 -2.98
CA THR A 247 13.70 -17.59 -1.89
C THR A 247 13.19 -18.39 -0.69
N VAL A 248 11.98 -18.09 -0.20
CA VAL A 248 11.37 -18.79 0.95
C VAL A 248 11.03 -20.23 0.61
N VAL A 249 10.52 -20.52 -0.60
CA VAL A 249 10.24 -21.90 -1.05
C VAL A 249 11.50 -22.75 -0.97
N LYS A 250 12.62 -22.24 -1.46
CA LYS A 250 13.90 -22.97 -1.44
C LYS A 250 14.45 -23.16 -0.03
N LEU A 251 14.36 -22.13 0.82
CA LEU A 251 14.76 -22.22 2.23
C LEU A 251 13.93 -23.25 3.01
N ALA A 252 12.66 -23.42 2.65
CA ALA A 252 11.79 -24.45 3.20
C ALA A 252 12.03 -25.87 2.62
N GLY A 253 13.02 -26.04 1.73
CA GLY A 253 13.33 -27.30 1.06
C GLY A 253 12.38 -27.66 -0.09
N GLY A 254 11.54 -26.72 -0.54
CA GLY A 254 10.65 -26.89 -1.68
C GLY A 254 11.34 -26.62 -3.02
N THR A 255 10.69 -27.08 -4.09
CA THR A 255 11.05 -26.74 -5.47
C THR A 255 10.06 -25.72 -6.03
N ALA A 256 10.52 -24.80 -6.86
CA ALA A 256 9.62 -23.90 -7.60
C ALA A 256 8.61 -24.72 -8.43
N LEU A 257 7.40 -24.17 -8.59
CA LEU A 257 6.32 -24.82 -9.34
C LEU A 257 6.74 -24.98 -10.81
N GLY A 258 6.70 -26.21 -11.33
CA GLY A 258 7.11 -26.52 -12.71
C GLY A 258 6.01 -26.35 -13.75
N ASP A 259 4.79 -25.99 -13.34
CA ASP A 259 3.61 -25.86 -14.19
C ASP A 259 3.36 -24.42 -14.70
N ARG A 260 4.20 -23.46 -14.30
CA ARG A 260 4.08 -22.04 -14.63
C ARG A 260 5.42 -21.34 -14.56
N VAL A 261 5.53 -20.19 -15.25
CA VAL A 261 6.67 -19.28 -15.11
C VAL A 261 6.61 -18.60 -13.75
N ILE A 262 7.77 -18.45 -13.12
CA ILE A 262 7.95 -17.69 -11.87
C ILE A 262 8.94 -16.56 -12.18
N ASP A 263 8.45 -15.32 -12.15
CA ASP A 263 9.27 -14.13 -12.45
C ASP A 263 10.26 -13.80 -11.33
N GLY A 264 9.95 -14.21 -10.09
CA GLY A 264 10.84 -14.05 -8.96
C GLY A 264 12.09 -14.92 -9.08
N HIS A 265 13.19 -14.46 -8.47
CA HIS A 265 14.45 -15.19 -8.40
C HIS A 265 14.90 -15.41 -6.96
N ASP A 266 15.55 -16.55 -6.70
CA ASP A 266 16.16 -16.84 -5.39
C ASP A 266 17.28 -15.83 -5.08
N LEU A 267 17.11 -15.07 -3.99
CA LEU A 267 18.03 -14.04 -3.54
C LEU A 267 19.21 -14.60 -2.73
N MET A 268 19.14 -15.83 -2.21
CA MET A 268 20.17 -16.33 -1.29
C MET A 268 21.60 -16.26 -1.85
N PRO A 269 21.88 -16.61 -3.13
CA PRO A 269 23.22 -16.45 -3.69
C PRO A 269 23.71 -15.00 -3.65
N LEU A 270 22.83 -14.03 -3.94
CA LEU A 270 23.16 -12.60 -3.96
C LEU A 270 23.38 -12.07 -2.53
N LEU A 271 22.47 -12.42 -1.61
CA LEU A 271 22.54 -12.05 -0.19
C LEU A 271 23.81 -12.59 0.47
N GLN A 272 24.18 -13.84 0.17
CA GLN A 272 25.40 -14.48 0.65
C GLN A 272 26.68 -13.98 -0.05
N GLY A 273 26.57 -13.18 -1.12
CA GLY A 273 27.72 -12.72 -1.90
C GLY A 273 28.40 -13.80 -2.73
N LYS A 274 27.70 -14.90 -3.02
CA LYS A 274 28.17 -15.94 -3.95
C LYS A 274 28.08 -15.51 -5.41
N VAL A 275 27.21 -14.54 -5.67
CA VAL A 275 27.12 -13.84 -6.96
C VAL A 275 27.07 -12.34 -6.69
N GLU A 276 27.62 -11.57 -7.61
CA GLU A 276 27.61 -10.10 -7.56
C GLU A 276 26.38 -9.50 -8.24
N ARG A 277 25.77 -10.25 -9.17
CA ARG A 277 24.66 -9.80 -10.01
C ARG A 277 23.36 -10.46 -9.65
N SER A 278 22.26 -9.70 -9.67
CA SER A 278 20.94 -10.30 -9.63
C SER A 278 20.65 -10.99 -10.97
N LYS A 279 19.64 -11.85 -10.99
CA LYS A 279 19.18 -12.49 -12.22
C LYS A 279 18.24 -11.61 -13.05
N HIS A 280 17.94 -10.40 -12.56
CA HIS A 280 17.03 -9.45 -13.20
C HIS A 280 17.76 -8.59 -14.22
N GLU A 281 17.98 -9.13 -15.41
CA GLU A 281 18.38 -8.30 -16.55
C GLU A 281 17.25 -7.35 -16.96
N PHE A 282 16.00 -7.83 -16.97
CA PHE A 282 14.81 -7.04 -17.27
C PHE A 282 13.81 -7.11 -16.12
N LEU A 283 13.18 -5.98 -15.81
CA LEU A 283 12.01 -5.89 -14.94
C LEU A 283 10.90 -5.13 -15.66
N PHE A 284 9.70 -5.71 -15.67
CA PHE A 284 8.52 -5.16 -16.32
C PHE A 284 7.61 -4.51 -15.30
N HIS A 285 7.27 -3.24 -15.52
CA HIS A 285 6.49 -2.42 -14.60
C HIS A 285 5.11 -2.17 -15.20
N TYR A 286 4.11 -2.79 -14.59
CA TYR A 286 2.72 -2.69 -15.00
C TYR A 286 1.98 -1.60 -14.23
N CYS A 287 1.11 -0.89 -14.93
CA CYS A 287 0.06 -0.05 -14.35
C CYS A 287 -1.26 -0.81 -14.54
N ASN A 288 -1.70 -1.55 -13.53
CA ASN A 288 -2.80 -2.52 -13.65
C ASN A 288 -2.56 -3.51 -14.80
N ALA A 289 -3.43 -3.55 -15.81
CA ALA A 289 -3.29 -4.43 -16.97
C ALA A 289 -2.35 -3.88 -18.07
N TYR A 290 -1.88 -2.65 -17.94
CA TYR A 290 -1.13 -1.95 -18.98
C TYR A 290 0.37 -2.00 -18.67
N LEU A 291 1.18 -2.55 -19.59
CA LEU A 291 2.64 -2.47 -19.47
C LEU A 291 3.07 -1.00 -19.63
N ASN A 292 3.60 -0.40 -18.57
CA ASN A 292 3.85 1.04 -18.50
C ASN A 292 5.33 1.37 -18.68
N ALA A 293 6.21 0.67 -17.97
CA ALA A 293 7.64 0.89 -18.04
C ALA A 293 8.43 -0.43 -18.02
N VAL A 294 9.67 -0.38 -18.47
CA VAL A 294 10.61 -1.51 -18.44
C VAL A 294 11.95 -1.00 -17.95
N ARG A 295 12.51 -1.69 -16.96
CA ARG A 295 13.87 -1.48 -16.51
C ARG A 295 14.76 -2.56 -17.13
N TRP A 296 15.92 -2.15 -17.65
CA TRP A 296 16.92 -3.05 -18.21
C TRP A 296 18.29 -2.72 -17.63
N GLN A 297 18.97 -3.72 -17.09
CA GLN A 297 20.34 -3.64 -16.64
C GLN A 297 21.18 -4.60 -17.49
N PRO A 298 21.98 -4.10 -18.45
CA PRO A 298 22.76 -4.95 -19.34
C PRO A 298 23.72 -5.86 -18.55
N PRO A 299 23.97 -7.11 -18.98
CA PRO A 299 24.79 -8.05 -18.21
C PRO A 299 26.21 -7.57 -17.90
N ASN A 300 26.79 -6.76 -18.79
CA ASN A 300 28.15 -6.24 -18.70
C ASN A 300 28.20 -4.76 -18.28
N SER A 301 27.13 -4.23 -17.67
CA SER A 301 27.06 -2.84 -17.23
C SER A 301 26.33 -2.69 -15.90
N TYR A 302 26.70 -1.66 -15.15
CA TYR A 302 25.98 -1.17 -13.97
C TYR A 302 24.96 -0.08 -14.31
N THR A 303 24.88 0.33 -15.58
CA THR A 303 23.84 1.26 -16.06
C THR A 303 22.48 0.60 -15.97
N ILE A 304 21.51 1.32 -15.40
CA ILE A 304 20.13 0.88 -15.27
C ILE A 304 19.29 1.77 -16.17
N TRP A 305 18.94 1.25 -17.34
CA TRP A 305 18.04 1.91 -18.27
C TRP A 305 16.59 1.73 -17.82
N LYS A 306 15.78 2.78 -17.92
CA LYS A 306 14.34 2.68 -17.69
C LYS A 306 13.59 3.40 -18.78
N LEU A 307 12.66 2.67 -19.40
CA LEU A 307 11.87 3.10 -20.53
C LEU A 307 10.40 3.23 -20.13
N PHE A 308 9.74 4.33 -20.47
CA PHE A 308 8.30 4.56 -20.26
C PHE A 308 7.56 4.66 -21.59
N PHE A 309 6.54 3.83 -21.76
CA PHE A 309 5.61 3.91 -22.90
C PHE A 309 4.58 5.02 -22.74
N PHE A 310 4.19 5.30 -21.49
CA PHE A 310 3.30 6.40 -21.13
C PHE A 310 3.61 6.88 -19.71
N THR A 311 3.18 8.09 -19.37
CA THR A 311 3.32 8.66 -18.02
C THR A 311 1.99 9.25 -17.56
N PRO A 312 1.70 9.25 -16.26
CA PRO A 312 0.49 9.88 -15.75
C PRO A 312 0.53 11.40 -15.95
N ASP A 313 -0.64 12.00 -16.15
CA ASP A 313 -0.79 13.44 -16.23
C ASP A 313 -0.90 14.02 -14.82
N PHE A 314 0.20 14.60 -14.33
CA PHE A 314 0.25 15.17 -12.98
C PHE A 314 -0.62 16.41 -12.82
N TYR A 315 -1.15 16.58 -11.61
CA TYR A 315 -1.83 17.80 -11.21
C TYR A 315 -1.40 18.19 -9.78
N PRO A 316 -0.88 19.41 -9.57
CA PRO A 316 -0.62 20.44 -10.58
C PRO A 316 0.45 20.00 -11.61
N GLU A 317 0.47 20.61 -12.80
CA GLU A 317 1.32 20.19 -13.93
C GLU A 317 2.83 20.16 -13.58
N ASN A 318 3.29 21.05 -12.70
CA ASN A 318 4.67 21.11 -12.22
C ASN A 318 4.93 20.21 -10.99
N GLY A 319 3.96 19.36 -10.63
CA GLY A 319 4.03 18.44 -9.50
C GLY A 319 4.50 17.05 -9.89
N THR A 320 4.40 16.13 -8.92
CA THR A 320 4.75 14.71 -9.07
C THR A 320 3.64 13.78 -8.59
N ALA A 321 2.41 14.30 -8.51
CA ALA A 321 1.25 13.62 -7.94
C ALA A 321 0.00 13.94 -8.76
N CYS A 322 -1.03 13.12 -8.64
CA CYS A 322 -2.33 13.29 -9.30
C CYS A 322 -3.39 13.80 -8.31
N MET A 323 -3.21 15.03 -7.79
CA MET A 323 -4.08 15.59 -6.74
C MET A 323 -5.55 15.73 -7.16
N HIS A 324 -5.82 15.84 -8.46
CA HIS A 324 -7.17 15.99 -9.03
C HIS A 324 -8.02 14.72 -8.94
N THR A 325 -7.39 13.55 -8.89
CA THR A 325 -8.05 12.23 -8.86
C THR A 325 -7.72 11.43 -7.61
N HIS A 326 -6.89 11.97 -6.69
CA HIS A 326 -6.37 11.32 -5.47
C HIS A 326 -5.45 10.11 -5.72
N ALA A 327 -5.44 9.56 -6.93
CA ALA A 327 -4.46 8.60 -7.42
C ALA A 327 -4.25 8.80 -8.92
N CYS A 328 -3.08 8.42 -9.43
CA CYS A 328 -2.80 8.41 -10.86
C CYS A 328 -3.42 7.18 -11.53
N PHE A 329 -4.15 7.40 -12.62
CA PHE A 329 -4.76 6.33 -13.41
C PHE A 329 -3.89 5.94 -14.61
N CYS A 330 -4.15 4.75 -15.14
CA CYS A 330 -3.42 4.17 -16.27
C CYS A 330 -4.15 4.30 -17.61
N THR A 331 -5.36 4.86 -17.62
CA THR A 331 -6.24 4.91 -18.80
C THR A 331 -5.97 6.14 -19.63
N THR A 332 -6.28 6.08 -20.93
CA THR A 332 -5.99 7.11 -21.95
C THR A 332 -6.40 8.54 -21.59
N SER A 333 -7.40 8.75 -20.74
CA SER A 333 -7.84 10.09 -20.31
C SER A 333 -6.98 10.75 -19.23
N TYR A 334 -6.01 10.03 -18.66
CA TYR A 334 -5.18 10.48 -17.53
C TYR A 334 -3.69 10.21 -17.74
N VAL A 335 -3.29 9.87 -18.98
CA VAL A 335 -1.91 9.53 -19.32
C VAL A 335 -1.51 10.13 -20.66
N THR A 336 -0.24 10.49 -20.76
CA THR A 336 0.42 10.86 -22.01
C THR A 336 1.26 9.71 -22.52
N TYR A 337 1.01 9.25 -23.76
CA TYR A 337 1.82 8.26 -24.46
C TYR A 337 3.02 8.90 -25.16
N HIS A 338 4.13 8.18 -25.25
CA HIS A 338 5.40 8.69 -25.79
C HIS A 338 5.84 7.89 -27.01
N ASP A 339 6.16 8.60 -28.09
CA ASP A 339 6.75 8.03 -29.32
C ASP A 339 7.83 8.98 -29.88
N PRO A 340 9.13 8.63 -29.79
CA PRO A 340 9.66 7.43 -29.14
C PRO A 340 9.40 7.42 -27.62
N PRO A 341 9.40 6.23 -26.97
CA PRO A 341 9.25 6.13 -25.51
C PRO A 341 10.29 6.96 -24.74
N LEU A 342 9.94 7.44 -23.54
CA LEU A 342 10.90 8.17 -22.70
C LEU A 342 11.94 7.20 -22.14
N LEU A 343 13.21 7.59 -22.18
CA LEU A 343 14.32 6.80 -21.67
C LEU A 343 15.06 7.56 -20.56
N PHE A 344 15.44 6.85 -19.50
CA PHE A 344 16.23 7.37 -18.39
C PHE A 344 17.40 6.43 -18.07
N ASP A 345 18.51 7.00 -17.60
CA ASP A 345 19.59 6.25 -16.94
C ASP A 345 19.49 6.47 -15.43
N LEU A 346 18.93 5.49 -14.71
CA LEU A 346 18.74 5.57 -13.27
C LEU A 346 20.04 5.51 -12.47
N SER A 347 21.13 5.03 -13.08
CA SER A 347 22.44 5.01 -12.42
C SER A 347 23.04 6.41 -12.34
N ARG A 348 22.61 7.34 -13.20
CA ARG A 348 23.02 8.75 -13.21
C ARG A 348 21.95 9.70 -12.70
N ASP A 349 20.69 9.44 -13.02
CA ASP A 349 19.53 10.23 -12.64
C ASP A 349 18.47 9.35 -11.94
N PRO A 350 18.68 9.00 -10.66
CA PRO A 350 17.68 8.27 -9.88
C PRO A 350 16.40 9.06 -9.64
N SER A 351 16.41 10.37 -9.89
CA SER A 351 15.24 11.25 -9.74
C SER A 351 14.37 11.31 -11.00
N GLU A 352 14.78 10.67 -12.11
CA GLU A 352 14.02 10.61 -13.36
C GLU A 352 13.53 12.00 -13.83
N THR A 353 14.43 12.97 -13.72
CA THR A 353 14.16 14.38 -14.02
C THR A 353 14.54 14.74 -15.45
N THR A 354 15.57 14.08 -16.00
CA THR A 354 16.15 14.40 -17.30
C THR A 354 15.99 13.21 -18.26
N PRO A 355 14.96 13.21 -19.13
CA PRO A 355 14.84 12.17 -20.14
C PRO A 355 15.97 12.28 -21.17
N LEU A 356 16.44 11.13 -21.63
CA LEU A 356 17.46 11.02 -22.67
C LEU A 356 16.80 11.05 -24.05
N THR A 357 17.49 11.67 -25.00
CA THR A 357 17.11 11.74 -26.41
C THR A 357 18.23 11.17 -27.29
N PRO A 358 17.97 10.91 -28.58
CA PRO A 358 19.02 10.53 -29.54
C PRO A 358 20.21 11.51 -29.59
N ASP A 359 19.98 12.79 -29.31
CA ASP A 359 21.04 13.81 -29.33
C ASP A 359 21.91 13.76 -28.08
N THR A 360 21.34 13.36 -26.94
CA THR A 360 22.04 13.34 -25.64
C THR A 360 22.64 11.97 -25.31
N GLU A 361 22.16 10.89 -25.93
CA GLU A 361 22.58 9.51 -25.66
C GLU A 361 22.87 8.74 -26.96
N PRO A 362 24.15 8.54 -27.32
CA PRO A 362 24.53 7.81 -28.52
C PRO A 362 23.99 6.37 -28.59
N ALA A 363 23.78 5.72 -27.44
CA ALA A 363 23.23 4.38 -27.37
C ALA A 363 21.68 4.34 -27.40
N PHE A 364 21.00 5.48 -27.53
CA PHE A 364 19.54 5.58 -27.40
C PHE A 364 18.78 4.53 -28.23
N HIS A 365 19.11 4.44 -29.52
CA HIS A 365 18.44 3.52 -30.45
C HIS A 365 18.73 2.05 -30.14
N SER A 366 19.97 1.70 -29.75
CA SER A 366 20.33 0.31 -29.44
C SER A 366 19.72 -0.15 -28.11
N VAL A 367 19.64 0.75 -27.12
CA VAL A 367 18.92 0.52 -25.85
C VAL A 367 17.44 0.28 -26.12
N LEU A 368 16.82 1.16 -26.93
CA LEU A 368 15.41 1.04 -27.30
C LEU A 368 15.12 -0.29 -28.00
N GLU A 369 15.93 -0.67 -29.00
CA GLU A 369 15.79 -1.93 -29.72
C GLU A 369 15.83 -3.15 -28.78
N LYS A 370 16.79 -3.17 -27.84
CA LYS A 370 16.93 -4.26 -26.85
C LYS A 370 15.73 -4.36 -25.93
N ILE A 371 15.25 -3.24 -25.40
CA ILE A 371 14.08 -3.21 -24.52
C ILE A 371 12.83 -3.65 -25.28
N LEU A 372 12.61 -3.17 -26.51
CA LEU A 372 11.44 -3.53 -27.30
C LEU A 372 11.44 -5.02 -27.69
N ALA A 373 12.60 -5.61 -27.98
CA ALA A 373 12.72 -7.04 -28.22
C ALA A 373 12.34 -7.86 -26.98
N ALA A 374 12.82 -7.46 -25.79
CA ALA A 374 12.45 -8.13 -24.54
C ALA A 374 10.95 -7.99 -24.23
N VAL A 375 10.35 -6.85 -24.55
CA VAL A 375 8.90 -6.63 -24.41
C VAL A 375 8.08 -7.53 -25.33
N ALA A 376 8.53 -7.75 -26.57
CA ALA A 376 7.87 -8.67 -27.49
C ALA A 376 7.87 -10.10 -26.91
N LEU A 377 9.03 -10.60 -26.49
CA LEU A 377 9.17 -11.92 -25.87
C LEU A 377 8.33 -12.06 -24.60
N HIS A 378 8.34 -11.03 -23.73
CA HIS A 378 7.53 -11.01 -22.52
C HIS A 378 6.05 -11.12 -22.85
N LYS A 379 5.53 -10.31 -23.78
CA LYS A 379 4.12 -10.35 -24.19
C LYS A 379 3.72 -11.68 -24.80
N GLU A 380 4.60 -12.33 -25.57
CA GLU A 380 4.36 -13.68 -26.11
C GLU A 380 4.26 -14.75 -25.01
N SER A 381 4.95 -14.55 -23.89
CA SER A 381 4.90 -15.49 -22.75
C SER A 381 3.63 -15.36 -21.89
N ILE A 382 2.89 -14.25 -21.98
CA ILE A 382 1.72 -13.99 -21.14
C ILE A 382 0.51 -14.74 -21.69
N THR A 383 0.02 -15.69 -20.91
CA THR A 383 -1.28 -16.33 -21.16
C THR A 383 -2.42 -15.46 -20.62
N PRO A 384 -3.43 -15.08 -21.42
CA PRO A 384 -4.60 -14.36 -20.92
C PRO A 384 -5.32 -15.14 -19.81
N VAL A 385 -5.67 -14.44 -18.73
CA VAL A 385 -6.41 -15.00 -17.59
C VAL A 385 -7.70 -14.20 -17.35
N GLN A 386 -8.62 -14.78 -16.58
CA GLN A 386 -9.85 -14.10 -16.20
C GLN A 386 -9.53 -12.87 -15.35
N ASP A 387 -10.01 -11.71 -15.80
CA ASP A 387 -9.93 -10.47 -15.04
C ASP A 387 -10.72 -10.58 -13.71
N GLN A 388 -10.00 -10.49 -12.60
CA GLN A 388 -10.57 -10.54 -11.25
C GLN A 388 -11.13 -9.18 -10.80
N LEU A 389 -10.86 -8.10 -11.53
CA LEU A 389 -11.26 -6.74 -11.20
C LEU A 389 -12.38 -6.20 -12.10
N THR A 390 -13.10 -7.08 -12.80
CA THR A 390 -14.30 -6.69 -13.55
C THR A 390 -15.37 -6.10 -12.61
N PRO A 391 -16.28 -5.24 -13.12
CA PRO A 391 -17.39 -4.74 -12.31
C PRO A 391 -18.21 -5.85 -11.65
N GLY A 392 -18.43 -6.99 -12.33
CA GLY A 392 -19.15 -8.12 -11.76
C GLY A 392 -18.43 -8.82 -10.59
N HIS A 393 -17.11 -8.67 -10.46
CA HIS A 393 -16.33 -9.20 -9.33
C HIS A 393 -16.18 -8.20 -8.19
N VAL A 394 -16.03 -6.91 -8.50
CA VAL A 394 -15.74 -5.86 -7.52
C VAL A 394 -16.99 -5.25 -6.89
N LEU A 395 -18.11 -5.22 -7.60
CA LEU A 395 -19.36 -4.67 -7.06
C LEU A 395 -19.83 -5.47 -5.83
N TRP A 396 -20.35 -4.75 -4.83
CA TRP A 396 -20.84 -5.32 -3.59
C TRP A 396 -21.91 -6.39 -3.84
N LYS A 397 -21.72 -7.55 -3.20
CA LYS A 397 -22.62 -8.71 -3.27
C LYS A 397 -23.21 -8.96 -1.89
N PRO A 398 -24.51 -8.67 -1.66
CA PRO A 398 -25.12 -8.81 -0.34
C PRO A 398 -24.97 -10.22 0.28
N TRP A 399 -24.97 -11.27 -0.54
CA TRP A 399 -24.81 -12.65 -0.09
C TRP A 399 -23.37 -13.02 0.29
N LEU A 400 -22.39 -12.17 0.01
CA LEU A 400 -20.99 -12.32 0.45
C LEU A 400 -20.66 -11.45 1.66
N GLN A 401 -21.60 -10.66 2.18
CA GLN A 401 -21.35 -9.69 3.25
C GLN A 401 -20.97 -10.41 4.56
N PRO A 402 -19.73 -10.28 5.07
CA PRO A 402 -19.39 -10.78 6.39
C PRO A 402 -20.17 -9.99 7.45
N CYS A 403 -20.77 -10.72 8.39
CA CYS A 403 -21.63 -10.17 9.43
C CYS A 403 -21.52 -11.04 10.69
N CYS A 404 -20.93 -10.53 11.78
CA CYS A 404 -20.77 -11.33 13.01
C CYS A 404 -22.02 -11.39 13.90
N SER A 405 -23.02 -10.54 13.63
CA SER A 405 -24.31 -10.52 14.31
C SER A 405 -25.45 -10.61 13.29
N SER A 406 -26.45 -9.71 13.30
CA SER A 406 -27.48 -9.61 12.26
C SER A 406 -27.34 -8.32 11.45
N LEU A 407 -27.86 -8.33 10.22
CA LEU A 407 -27.96 -7.10 9.41
C LEU A 407 -28.80 -6.02 10.09
N SER A 408 -29.82 -6.42 10.87
CA SER A 408 -30.63 -5.49 11.68
C SER A 408 -29.85 -4.86 12.84
N GLN A 409 -28.74 -5.47 13.27
CA GLN A 409 -27.81 -4.95 14.27
C GLN A 409 -26.57 -4.30 13.61
N LEU A 410 -26.64 -4.01 12.30
CA LEU A 410 -25.52 -3.48 11.51
C LEU A 410 -24.25 -4.32 11.66
N CYS A 411 -24.39 -5.65 11.76
CA CYS A 411 -23.26 -6.56 11.87
C CYS A 411 -22.29 -6.25 13.01
N ARG A 412 -22.72 -5.56 14.07
CA ARG A 412 -21.83 -5.12 15.15
C ARG A 412 -21.42 -6.26 16.07
N CYS A 413 -20.13 -6.36 16.42
CA CYS A 413 -19.62 -7.22 17.50
C CYS A 413 -18.23 -6.77 17.99
N GLU A 414 -17.90 -7.16 19.22
CA GLU A 414 -16.60 -6.94 19.86
C GLU A 414 -16.25 -8.18 20.71
N ARG A 415 -15.68 -9.21 20.08
CA ARG A 415 -15.38 -10.49 20.75
C ARG A 415 -13.95 -10.58 21.30
N ASP A 416 -13.02 -9.77 20.77
CA ASP A 416 -11.61 -9.78 21.15
C ASP A 416 -11.19 -8.64 22.12
N GLY A 417 -12.07 -7.67 22.42
CA GLY A 417 -11.77 -6.53 23.32
C GLY A 417 -11.41 -6.92 24.77
N GLY A 418 -11.80 -8.12 25.22
CA GLY A 418 -11.57 -8.59 26.59
C GLY A 418 -10.30 -9.40 26.84
N ARG A 419 -9.53 -9.80 25.81
CA ARG A 419 -8.37 -10.70 26.01
C ARG A 419 -7.06 -10.01 26.37
N HIS A 420 -6.89 -8.73 26.01
CA HIS A 420 -5.65 -7.98 26.27
C HIS A 420 -5.74 -7.03 27.46
N GLY A 421 -6.89 -6.97 28.15
CA GLY A 421 -7.10 -6.20 29.37
C GLY A 421 -6.54 -6.87 30.62
N HIS A 422 -5.22 -7.12 30.70
CA HIS A 422 -4.41 -7.30 31.92
C HIS A 422 -3.03 -7.90 31.57
N ARG A 423 -2.15 -7.09 30.98
CA ARG A 423 -0.72 -7.16 31.31
C ARG A 423 -0.32 -5.79 31.82
N SER A 424 -0.50 -5.61 33.12
CA SER A 424 0.03 -4.47 33.87
C SER A 424 1.50 -4.30 33.52
N THR A 425 1.84 -3.07 33.13
CA THR A 425 3.18 -2.52 33.19
C THR A 425 3.79 -2.82 34.55
N ALA A 426 4.65 -3.83 34.63
CA ALA A 426 5.55 -3.98 35.76
C ALA A 426 6.55 -2.83 35.68
N ALA A 427 6.60 -2.08 36.78
CA ALA A 427 7.37 -0.88 37.01
C ALA A 427 8.79 -0.90 36.40
N ALA A 428 9.12 0.18 35.71
CA ALA A 428 10.51 0.61 35.58
C ALA A 428 10.98 1.06 36.97
N ASP A 429 11.65 0.17 37.70
CA ASP A 429 12.46 0.55 38.85
C ASP A 429 13.71 1.29 38.32
N SER A 430 13.76 2.57 38.66
CA SER A 430 14.92 3.43 38.59
C SER A 430 16.00 2.94 39.56
N PRO A 431 17.27 2.81 39.16
CA PRO A 431 18.38 2.91 40.09
C PRO A 431 18.90 4.36 40.11
N GLN A 432 18.57 5.08 41.18
CA GLN A 432 19.37 6.22 41.63
C GLN A 432 20.61 5.67 42.35
N ASP A 433 21.78 6.16 41.90
CA ASP A 433 23.03 6.38 42.62
C ASP A 433 23.50 5.36 43.68
N GLN A 434 24.67 4.75 43.44
CA GLN A 434 25.90 5.12 44.17
C GLN A 434 27.13 4.23 43.84
N HIS A 435 28.29 4.90 43.80
CA HIS A 435 29.68 4.45 44.00
C HIS A 435 30.56 3.97 42.83
N ILE A 436 31.29 4.95 42.26
CA ILE A 436 32.77 5.08 42.21
C ILE A 436 33.55 3.87 42.76
N ILE A 437 34.47 3.30 41.95
CA ILE A 437 35.94 3.25 42.12
C ILE A 437 36.57 2.28 41.10
N ALA A 438 37.60 2.80 40.40
CA ALA A 438 38.66 2.15 39.61
C ALA A 438 38.31 1.54 38.23
#